data_AF-A0A160FQD6-F1
#
_entry.id   AF-A0A160FQD6-F1
#
_cell.length_a   1.000
_cell.length_b   1.000
_cell.length_c   1.000
_cell.angle_alpha   90.00
_cell.angle_beta   90.00
_cell.angle_gamma   90.00
#
_symmetry.space_group_name_H-M   'P 1'
#
loop_
_entity.id
_entity.type
_entity.pdbx_description
1 polymer ?
#
loop_
_entity_poly.entity_id
_entity_poly.type
_entity_poly.pdbx_seq_one_letter_code
_entity_poly.pdbx_strand_id
1 'polypeptide(L)'
;MSHFFRVLAAIVSVVLATNAIADDADPASLLSGGSSREWVFQRIVLSMGTGDECASGETYTFSKTHQLTIKRCLNGHLQTTQQAWSVTTQDGDTLLRIVGDVASPYVLEFKTDSHGSKFMRLRTRAVDKIHAVADKEFKLNKD
;
A
#
# COMPACT_ATOMS: atom_id res chain seq x y z
N MET A 1 -68.58 37.56 1.32
CA MET A 1 -67.57 38.10 0.39
C MET A 1 -66.35 38.52 1.21
N SER A 2 -65.32 37.68 1.27
CA SER A 2 -63.94 38.11 1.58
C SER A 2 -63.00 36.94 1.25
N HIS A 3 -62.23 37.10 0.18
CA HIS A 3 -61.28 36.12 -0.33
C HIS A 3 -59.95 36.28 0.41
N PHE A 4 -59.48 35.22 1.07
CA PHE A 4 -58.09 35.13 1.54
C PHE A 4 -57.27 34.34 0.51
N PHE A 5 -56.56 35.08 -0.36
CA PHE A 5 -55.47 34.55 -1.16
C PHE A 5 -54.30 34.22 -0.23
N ARG A 6 -53.94 32.94 -0.10
CA ARG A 6 -52.66 32.52 0.52
C ARG A 6 -51.73 32.04 -0.58
N VAL A 7 -50.80 32.90 -0.98
CA VAL A 7 -49.59 32.54 -1.71
C VAL A 7 -48.54 32.17 -0.66
N LEU A 8 -47.97 30.97 -0.73
CA LEU A 8 -46.76 30.65 0.01
C LEU A 8 -45.90 29.68 -0.79
N ALA A 9 -44.64 30.09 -0.93
CA ALA A 9 -43.63 29.62 -1.84
C ALA A 9 -43.19 28.17 -1.57
N ALA A 10 -43.03 27.40 -2.64
CA ALA A 10 -42.35 26.12 -2.61
C ALA A 10 -40.83 26.36 -2.61
N ILE A 11 -40.18 26.07 -1.48
CA ILE A 11 -38.71 26.06 -1.38
C ILE A 11 -38.24 24.67 -1.85
N VAL A 12 -37.64 24.60 -3.03
CA VAL A 12 -36.99 23.39 -3.54
C VAL A 12 -35.56 23.35 -3.01
N SER A 13 -35.31 22.55 -1.99
CA SER A 13 -33.96 22.29 -1.49
C SER A 13 -33.29 21.21 -2.36
N VAL A 14 -32.42 21.63 -3.28
CA VAL A 14 -31.48 20.71 -3.95
C VAL A 14 -30.30 20.49 -3.00
N VAL A 15 -30.35 19.40 -2.23
CA VAL A 15 -29.18 18.94 -1.48
C VAL A 15 -28.32 18.13 -2.45
N LEU A 16 -27.21 18.71 -2.88
CA LEU A 16 -26.15 18.02 -3.60
C LEU A 16 -25.56 16.94 -2.68
N ALA A 17 -25.83 15.68 -2.96
CA ALA A 17 -25.15 14.57 -2.30
C ALA A 17 -23.71 14.51 -2.80
N THR A 18 -22.77 15.03 -2.01
CA THR A 18 -21.34 14.76 -2.18
C THR A 18 -21.05 13.36 -1.64
N ASN A 19 -21.01 12.36 -2.51
CA ASN A 19 -20.51 11.03 -2.17
C ASN A 19 -18.97 11.09 -2.06
N ALA A 20 -18.46 11.59 -0.94
CA ALA A 20 -17.08 11.36 -0.56
C ALA A 20 -17.04 10.02 0.20
N ILE A 21 -16.79 8.91 -0.52
CA ILE A 21 -16.41 7.66 0.13
C ILE A 21 -14.91 7.75 0.36
N ALA A 22 -14.51 8.30 1.51
CA ALA A 22 -13.19 8.04 2.04
C ALA A 22 -13.18 6.55 2.39
N ASP A 23 -12.51 5.74 1.57
CA ASP A 23 -12.28 4.33 1.88
C ASP A 23 -11.24 4.28 3.00
N ASP A 24 -11.74 4.41 4.24
CA ASP A 24 -10.99 4.53 5.51
C ASP A 24 -10.38 3.18 5.93
N ALA A 25 -9.89 2.42 4.95
CA ALA A 25 -9.29 1.12 5.18
C ALA A 25 -7.97 1.31 5.91
N ASP A 26 -7.89 0.78 7.13
CA ASP A 26 -6.68 0.76 7.95
C ASP A 26 -5.48 0.31 7.09
N PRO A 27 -4.41 1.14 6.96
CA PRO A 27 -3.24 0.79 6.16
C PRO A 27 -2.61 -0.56 6.49
N ALA A 28 -2.66 -1.00 7.76
CA ALA A 28 -2.18 -2.32 8.14
C ALA A 28 -3.02 -3.45 7.55
N SER A 29 -4.34 -3.25 7.46
CA SER A 29 -5.26 -4.17 6.78
C SER A 29 -5.06 -4.18 5.26
N LEU A 30 -4.71 -3.04 4.66
CA LEU A 30 -4.36 -2.97 3.24
C LEU A 30 -3.08 -3.75 2.93
N LEU A 31 -2.06 -3.66 3.78
CA LEU A 31 -0.80 -4.41 3.62
C LEU A 31 -0.99 -5.92 3.72
N SER A 32 -1.73 -6.39 4.74
CA SER A 32 -1.76 -7.80 5.15
C SER A 32 -3.02 -8.56 4.73
N GLY A 33 -4.08 -7.86 4.31
CA GLY A 33 -5.35 -8.48 4.00
C GLY A 33 -5.99 -9.16 5.21
N GLY A 34 -6.62 -10.33 4.99
CA GLY A 34 -7.27 -11.09 6.06
C GLY A 34 -6.32 -11.90 6.94
N SER A 35 -5.19 -12.34 6.38
CA SER A 35 -4.20 -13.22 7.03
C SER A 35 -2.78 -12.84 6.65
N SER A 36 -2.46 -12.93 5.37
CA SER A 36 -1.24 -12.42 4.77
C SER A 36 -1.50 -12.02 3.33
N ARG A 37 -0.61 -11.18 2.80
CA ARG A 37 -0.69 -10.68 1.43
C ARG A 37 0.70 -10.47 0.85
N GLU A 38 0.90 -10.95 -0.37
CA GLU A 38 2.17 -10.83 -1.08
C GLU A 38 2.16 -9.65 -2.07
N TRP A 39 3.21 -8.84 -1.99
CA TRP A 39 3.48 -7.72 -2.87
C TRP A 39 4.75 -8.01 -3.67
N VAL A 40 4.65 -7.92 -4.99
CA VAL A 40 5.70 -8.28 -5.94
C VAL A 40 6.36 -7.02 -6.46
N PHE A 41 7.62 -6.77 -6.08
CA PHE A 41 8.44 -5.71 -6.70
C PHE A 41 8.97 -6.19 -8.04
N GLN A 42 9.57 -7.39 -8.04
CA GLN A 42 10.03 -8.08 -9.23
C GLN A 42 9.72 -9.56 -9.08
N ARG A 43 9.13 -10.19 -10.10
CA ARG A 43 8.78 -11.61 -10.04
C ARG A 43 10.05 -12.45 -9.83
N ILE A 44 9.98 -13.42 -8.91
CA ILE A 44 11.03 -14.42 -8.72
C ILE A 44 11.12 -15.28 -9.98
N VAL A 45 12.30 -15.30 -10.59
CA VAL A 45 12.64 -16.17 -11.72
C VAL A 45 13.66 -17.18 -11.21
N LEU A 46 13.23 -18.43 -11.06
CA LEU A 46 14.10 -19.53 -10.66
C LEU A 46 14.89 -20.05 -11.85
N SER A 47 16.14 -20.42 -11.61
CA SER A 47 16.97 -21.13 -12.58
C SER A 47 16.70 -22.63 -12.47
N MET A 48 16.89 -23.36 -13.58
CA MET A 48 16.84 -24.84 -13.53
C MET A 48 18.09 -25.34 -12.80
N GLY A 49 17.96 -25.77 -11.54
CA GLY A 49 19.11 -26.12 -10.69
C GLY A 49 18.72 -26.59 -9.28
N THR A 50 19.56 -26.34 -8.27
CA THR A 50 19.47 -26.87 -6.89
C THR A 50 18.28 -26.36 -6.04
N GLY A 51 17.25 -25.81 -6.68
CA GLY A 51 15.98 -25.41 -6.06
C GLY A 51 15.97 -23.99 -5.48
N ASP A 52 17.11 -23.47 -5.06
CA ASP A 52 17.28 -22.10 -4.55
C ASP A 52 17.92 -21.15 -5.56
N GLU A 53 18.46 -21.66 -6.67
CA GLU A 53 19.05 -20.82 -7.72
C GLU A 53 17.99 -19.93 -8.39
N CYS A 54 18.31 -18.66 -8.55
CA CYS A 54 17.44 -17.67 -9.15
C CYS A 54 18.21 -16.69 -10.03
N ALA A 55 17.52 -16.16 -11.04
CA ALA A 55 18.05 -15.12 -11.92
C ALA A 55 17.71 -13.71 -11.41
N SER A 56 16.52 -13.54 -10.83
CA SER A 56 16.05 -12.24 -10.34
C SER A 56 14.83 -12.36 -9.44
N GLY A 57 14.49 -11.27 -8.76
CA GLY A 57 13.18 -11.06 -8.16
C GLY A 57 13.22 -10.65 -6.69
N GLU A 58 12.11 -10.08 -6.24
CA GLU A 58 11.91 -9.58 -4.89
C GLU A 58 10.40 -9.53 -4.57
N THR A 59 9.97 -10.23 -3.52
CA THR A 59 8.60 -10.20 -3.01
C THR A 59 8.56 -9.98 -1.51
N TYR A 60 7.51 -9.30 -1.06
CA TYR A 60 7.28 -8.91 0.33
C TYR A 60 5.92 -9.46 0.75
N THR A 61 5.91 -10.38 1.72
CA THR A 61 4.68 -10.93 2.28
C THR A 61 4.45 -10.36 3.68
N PHE A 62 3.42 -9.53 3.83
CA PHE A 62 3.04 -8.97 5.12
C PHE A 62 1.94 -9.84 5.73
N SER A 63 2.13 -10.30 6.97
CA SER A 63 1.12 -11.00 7.75
C SER A 63 0.38 -10.05 8.69
N LYS A 64 -0.86 -10.41 9.04
CA LYS A 64 -1.67 -9.73 10.06
C LYS A 64 -1.03 -9.77 11.47
N THR A 65 -0.10 -10.71 11.69
CA THR A 65 0.69 -10.82 12.93
C THR A 65 1.92 -9.90 12.96
N HIS A 66 1.99 -8.92 12.06
CA HIS A 66 3.10 -7.95 11.97
C HIS A 66 4.46 -8.59 11.62
N GLN A 67 4.44 -9.74 10.94
CA GLN A 67 5.62 -10.37 10.37
C GLN A 67 5.70 -10.05 8.87
N LEU A 68 6.88 -9.66 8.42
CA LEU A 68 7.22 -9.42 7.02
C LEU A 68 8.19 -10.51 6.59
N THR A 69 7.84 -11.26 5.56
CA THR A 69 8.76 -12.17 4.89
C THR A 69 9.23 -11.52 3.59
N ILE A 70 10.53 -11.30 3.45
CA ILE A 70 11.16 -10.77 2.24
C ILE A 70 11.86 -11.92 1.53
N LYS A 71 11.44 -12.22 0.30
CA LYS A 71 12.15 -13.12 -0.59
C LYS A 71 12.88 -12.29 -1.64
N ARG A 72 14.19 -12.46 -1.78
CA ARG A 72 15.00 -11.73 -2.76
C ARG A 72 16.02 -12.65 -3.41
N CYS A 73 16.19 -12.52 -4.71
CA CYS A 73 17.31 -13.13 -5.40
C CYS A 73 18.59 -12.31 -5.17
N LEU A 74 19.56 -12.88 -4.47
CA LEU A 74 20.83 -12.24 -4.14
C LEU A 74 21.99 -13.18 -4.50
N ASN A 75 22.95 -12.68 -5.27
CA ASN A 75 24.12 -13.43 -5.72
C ASN A 75 23.75 -14.77 -6.40
N GLY A 76 22.64 -14.81 -7.14
CA GLY A 76 22.16 -16.02 -7.83
C GLY A 76 21.36 -17.00 -6.96
N HIS A 77 21.14 -16.68 -5.68
CA HIS A 77 20.41 -17.56 -4.75
C HIS A 77 19.21 -16.85 -4.12
N LEU A 78 18.13 -17.59 -3.93
CA LEU A 78 16.91 -17.10 -3.30
C LEU A 78 17.12 -17.04 -1.79
N GLN A 79 17.17 -15.83 -1.25
CA GLN A 79 17.26 -15.59 0.18
C GLN A 79 15.89 -15.22 0.73
N THR A 80 15.56 -15.78 1.89
CA THR A 80 14.35 -15.44 2.65
C THR A 80 14.75 -14.85 3.99
N THR A 81 14.22 -13.68 4.32
CA THR A 81 14.41 -13.03 5.61
C THR A 81 13.07 -12.71 6.24
N GLN A 82 13.03 -12.73 7.58
CA GLN A 82 11.84 -12.39 8.35
C GLN A 82 12.15 -11.19 9.25
N GLN A 83 11.27 -10.20 9.21
CA GLN A 83 11.38 -8.97 9.98
C GLN A 83 10.02 -8.63 10.59
N ALA A 84 10.01 -7.89 11.69
CA ALA A 84 8.78 -7.29 12.19
C ALA A 84 8.50 -5.99 11.42
N TRP A 85 7.22 -5.62 11.29
CA TRP A 85 6.83 -4.36 10.68
C TRP A 85 5.72 -3.66 11.49
N SER A 86 5.65 -2.34 11.36
CA SER A 86 4.55 -1.54 11.90
C SER A 86 4.20 -0.39 10.97
N VAL A 87 2.96 0.09 11.08
CA VAL A 87 2.50 1.27 10.34
C VAL A 87 2.01 2.32 11.31
N THR A 88 2.36 3.58 11.04
CA THR A 88 1.96 4.75 11.83
C THR A 88 1.63 5.90 10.90
N THR A 89 0.70 6.76 11.28
CA THR A 89 0.44 8.00 10.53
C THR A 89 1.15 9.16 11.20
N GLN A 90 1.91 9.95 10.44
CA GLN A 90 2.62 11.12 10.95
C GLN A 90 2.56 12.24 9.90
N ASP A 91 2.14 13.44 10.32
CA ASP A 91 2.07 14.63 9.45
C ASP A 91 1.20 14.43 8.19
N GLY A 92 0.18 13.56 8.29
CA GLY A 92 -0.69 13.18 7.17
C GLY A 92 -0.15 12.05 6.29
N ASP A 93 1.11 11.66 6.46
CA ASP A 93 1.70 10.53 5.74
C ASP A 93 1.50 9.22 6.50
N THR A 94 1.23 8.15 5.76
CA THR A 94 1.33 6.78 6.30
C THR A 94 2.77 6.30 6.21
N LEU A 95 3.35 5.93 7.34
CA LEU A 95 4.74 5.49 7.46
C LEU A 95 4.81 3.99 7.77
N LEU A 96 5.53 3.24 6.95
CA LEU A 96 5.89 1.85 7.20
C LEU A 96 7.27 1.78 7.85
N ARG A 97 7.34 1.17 9.03
CA ARG A 97 8.60 0.82 9.69
C ARG A 97 8.88 -0.66 9.54
N ILE A 98 10.07 -0.99 9.06
CA ILE A 98 10.58 -2.37 8.97
C ILE A 98 11.74 -2.50 9.95
N VAL A 99 11.62 -3.42 10.91
CA VAL A 99 12.63 -3.59 11.96
C VAL A 99 13.91 -4.19 11.37
N GLY A 100 15.04 -3.52 11.61
CA GLY A 100 16.34 -3.91 11.10
C GLY A 100 16.68 -3.35 9.71
N ASP A 101 15.79 -2.56 9.11
CA ASP A 101 16.07 -1.83 7.87
C ASP A 101 16.53 -0.40 8.17
N VAL A 102 17.72 -0.04 7.69
CA VAL A 102 18.34 1.28 7.91
C VAL A 102 17.63 2.40 7.13
N ALA A 103 16.93 2.06 6.05
CA ALA A 103 16.21 3.04 5.24
C ALA A 103 14.80 3.37 5.78
N SER A 104 14.34 2.66 6.82
CA SER A 104 13.03 2.86 7.44
C SER A 104 13.04 4.05 8.42
N PRO A 105 11.96 4.86 8.48
CA PRO A 105 10.63 4.58 7.95
C PRO A 105 10.43 4.99 6.48
N TYR A 106 9.64 4.21 5.76
CA TYR A 106 9.19 4.49 4.39
C TYR A 106 7.85 5.23 4.39
N VAL A 107 7.66 6.17 3.47
CA VAL A 107 6.31 6.64 3.13
C VAL A 107 5.63 5.53 2.32
N LEU A 108 4.44 5.13 2.78
CA LEU A 108 3.63 4.06 2.24
C LEU A 108 2.43 4.65 1.50
N GLU A 109 2.30 4.28 0.23
CA GLU A 109 1.17 4.71 -0.59
C GLU A 109 0.51 3.52 -1.28
N PHE A 110 -0.80 3.58 -1.47
CA PHE A 110 -1.56 2.59 -2.22
C PHE A 110 -2.24 3.24 -3.42
N LYS A 111 -2.28 2.52 -4.54
CA LYS A 111 -3.06 2.92 -5.72
C LYS A 111 -3.76 1.71 -6.32
N THR A 112 -4.89 1.95 -6.96
CA THR A 112 -5.58 0.97 -7.80
C THR A 112 -5.64 1.53 -9.21
N ASP A 113 -5.27 0.73 -10.21
CA ASP A 113 -5.38 1.14 -11.61
C ASP A 113 -6.82 1.00 -12.15
N SER A 114 -7.05 1.47 -13.37
CA SER A 114 -8.35 1.36 -14.06
C SER A 114 -8.81 -0.08 -14.31
N HIS A 115 -7.93 -1.06 -14.17
CA HIS A 115 -8.21 -2.48 -14.34
C HIS A 115 -8.39 -3.21 -12.99
N GLY A 116 -8.39 -2.47 -11.87
CA GLY A 116 -8.53 -3.02 -10.52
C GLY A 116 -7.25 -3.67 -9.96
N SER A 117 -6.10 -3.54 -10.64
CA SER A 117 -4.83 -3.99 -10.06
C SER A 117 -4.43 -3.06 -8.92
N LYS A 118 -4.08 -3.63 -7.77
CA LYS A 118 -3.61 -2.88 -6.61
C LYS A 118 -2.09 -2.80 -6.61
N PHE A 119 -1.56 -1.65 -6.23
CA PHE A 119 -0.14 -1.40 -6.09
C PHE A 119 0.15 -0.73 -4.76
N MET A 120 1.34 -1.02 -4.24
CA MET A 120 1.93 -0.41 -3.05
C MET A 120 3.21 0.28 -3.49
N ARG A 121 3.44 1.52 -3.05
CA ARG A 121 4.71 2.22 -3.23
C ARG A 121 5.37 2.46 -1.88
N LEU A 122 6.65 2.10 -1.77
CA LEU A 122 7.52 2.44 -0.65
C LEU A 122 8.50 3.51 -1.13
N ARG A 123 8.52 4.64 -0.43
CA ARG A 123 9.39 5.78 -0.74
C ARG A 123 10.26 6.11 0.47
N THR A 124 11.57 6.22 0.28
CA THR A 124 12.45 6.81 1.31
C THR A 124 12.27 8.32 1.33
N ARG A 125 12.29 8.94 2.53
CA ARG A 125 12.30 10.40 2.60
C ARG A 125 13.69 10.92 2.24
N ALA A 126 13.75 11.98 1.42
CA ALA A 126 15.00 12.69 1.20
C ALA A 126 15.47 13.27 2.54
N VAL A 127 16.62 12.83 3.01
CA VAL A 127 17.24 13.37 4.24
C VAL A 127 18.00 14.66 3.94
N ASP A 128 18.44 14.85 2.69
CA ASP A 128 19.08 16.07 2.19
C ASP A 128 18.99 16.15 0.65
N LYS A 129 19.64 17.16 0.06
CA LYS A 129 19.65 17.40 -1.40
C LYS A 129 20.56 16.45 -2.18
N ILE A 130 21.36 15.64 -1.49
CA ILE A 130 22.45 14.85 -2.06
C ILE A 130 22.03 13.37 -2.13
N HIS A 131 21.23 12.90 -1.17
CA HIS A 131 20.69 11.55 -1.14
C HIS A 131 19.39 11.45 -1.95
N ALA A 132 19.44 10.67 -3.03
CA ALA A 132 18.28 10.41 -3.87
C ALA A 132 17.19 9.65 -3.10
N VAL A 133 15.94 10.06 -3.34
CA VAL A 133 14.75 9.31 -2.96
C VAL A 133 14.74 8.00 -3.75
N ALA A 134 14.56 6.89 -3.04
CA ALA A 134 14.37 5.59 -3.65
C ALA A 134 12.89 5.21 -3.56
N ASP A 135 12.27 5.00 -4.72
CA ASP A 135 10.90 4.51 -4.84
C ASP A 135 10.93 3.04 -5.26
N LYS A 136 10.21 2.19 -4.52
CA LYS A 136 9.89 0.82 -4.92
C LYS A 136 8.39 0.70 -5.10
N GLU A 137 7.97 0.29 -6.29
CA GLU A 137 6.56 0.04 -6.59
C GLU A 137 6.31 -1.46 -6.72
N PHE A 138 5.38 -1.95 -5.93
CA PHE A 138 5.01 -3.36 -5.84
C PHE A 138 3.60 -3.54 -6.39
N LYS A 139 3.40 -4.61 -7.14
CA LYS A 139 2.07 -5.06 -7.55
C LYS A 139 1.57 -6.11 -6.56
N LEU A 140 0.31 -6.01 -6.16
CA LEU A 140 -0.34 -7.06 -5.39
C LEU A 140 -0.31 -8.38 -6.18
N ASN A 141 0.25 -9.45 -5.61
CA ASN A 141 0.04 -10.77 -6.16
C ASN A 141 -1.42 -11.11 -5.97
N LYS A 142 -2.11 -11.53 -7.04
CA LYS A 142 -3.53 -11.87 -6.93
C LYS A 142 -3.63 -13.08 -6.01
N ASP A 143 -4.43 -12.93 -4.95
CA ASP A 143 -4.91 -14.07 -4.16
C ASP A 143 -5.71 -15.03 -5.06
#